data_AF-A0A9P4WBE7-F1
#
_entry.id   AF-A0A9P4WBE7-F1
#
_cell.length_a   1.000
_cell.length_b   1.000
_cell.length_c   1.000
_cell.angle_alpha   90.00
_cell.angle_beta   90.00
_cell.angle_gamma   90.00
#
_symmetry.space_group_name_H-M   'P 1'
#
loop_
_entity.id
_entity.type
_entity.pdbx_description
1 polymer ?
#
loop_
_entity_poly.entity_id
_entity_poly.type
_entity_poly.pdbx_seq_one_letter_code
_entity_poly.pdbx_strand_id
1 'polypeptide(L)'
;MLDQARLKLRYNTLRHAIGDKRLIFATPKDNNRPQFVCLLYATCALGALYEDGHDDSSAWASWYFAEAQSMLGRLLGASNLDLAQAAILLGAYAQHAMKPNLAYNLNGIAARLAYSIGLNVESLHRSSGFDQEEAKRTWAIIYIQEIELSLDAGRPSSIHAADMDMSYPSTKLSPTKSPQAEIVSIIA
;
A
#
# COMPACT_ATOMS: atom_id res chain seq x y z
N MET A 1 -5.97 18.92 22.03
CA MET A 1 -4.59 18.61 22.45
C MET A 1 -4.55 17.11 22.68
N LEU A 2 -3.87 16.33 21.82
CA LEU A 2 -3.90 14.86 21.92
C LEU A 2 -3.33 14.42 23.26
N ASP A 3 -4.08 13.60 23.99
CA ASP A 3 -3.59 12.96 25.20
C ASP A 3 -2.57 11.88 24.83
N GLN A 4 -1.29 12.28 24.87
CA GLN A 4 -0.15 11.40 24.62
C GLN A 4 -0.13 10.17 25.53
N ALA A 5 -0.74 10.23 26.72
CA ALA A 5 -0.80 9.09 27.63
C ALA A 5 -1.81 8.03 27.17
N ARG A 6 -3.00 8.46 26.72
CA ARG A 6 -4.03 7.60 26.13
C ARG A 6 -3.53 6.93 24.83
N LEU A 7 -2.77 7.68 24.03
CA LEU A 7 -2.11 7.18 22.82
C LEU A 7 -1.11 6.07 23.14
N LYS A 8 -0.20 6.30 24.11
CA LYS A 8 0.75 5.30 24.57
C LYS A 8 0.05 4.04 25.09
N LEU A 9 -1.05 4.19 25.81
CA LEU A 9 -1.81 3.07 26.36
C LEU A 9 -2.42 2.21 25.24
N ARG A 10 -3.19 2.81 24.32
CA ARG A 10 -3.79 2.08 23.18
C ARG A 10 -2.73 1.49 22.26
N TYR A 11 -1.65 2.23 22.01
CA TYR A 11 -0.49 1.71 21.27
C TYR A 11 0.11 0.49 21.97
N ASN A 12 0.27 0.50 23.29
CA ASN A 12 0.79 -0.65 24.04
C ASN A 12 -0.18 -1.86 24.02
N THR A 13 -1.49 -1.61 24.03
CA THR A 13 -2.52 -2.66 23.90
C THR A 13 -2.53 -3.25 22.48
N LEU A 14 -2.53 -2.41 21.45
CA LEU A 14 -2.43 -2.83 20.05
C LEU A 14 -1.09 -3.51 19.78
N ARG A 15 0.00 -3.02 20.37
CA ARG A 15 1.33 -3.63 20.31
C ARG A 15 1.35 -5.03 20.89
N HIS A 16 0.48 -5.36 21.86
CA HIS A 16 0.37 -6.73 22.36
C HIS A 16 -0.55 -7.59 21.49
N ALA A 17 -1.58 -7.00 20.88
CA ALA A 17 -2.47 -7.69 19.92
C ALA A 17 -1.78 -7.97 18.56
N ILE A 18 -0.88 -7.08 18.14
CA ILE A 18 -0.03 -7.17 16.94
C ILE A 18 1.32 -7.82 17.29
N GLY A 19 1.64 -7.91 18.58
CA GLY A 19 2.94 -8.29 19.11
C GLY A 19 3.03 -9.75 19.46
N ASP A 20 3.27 -10.58 18.45
CA ASP A 20 4.44 -11.43 18.61
C ASP A 20 5.67 -10.59 18.24
N LYS A 21 6.63 -10.47 19.16
CA LYS A 21 7.82 -9.58 19.05
C LYS A 21 8.70 -9.86 17.83
N ARG A 22 8.36 -10.87 17.04
CA ARG A 22 8.95 -11.28 15.76
C ARG A 22 8.54 -10.41 14.57
N LEU A 23 7.44 -9.65 14.66
CA LEU A 23 7.01 -8.76 13.57
C LEU A 23 7.61 -7.35 13.67
N ILE A 24 7.82 -6.83 14.88
CA ILE A 24 8.17 -5.41 15.13
C ILE A 24 9.65 -5.20 15.55
N PHE A 25 10.33 -6.20 16.14
CA PHE A 25 11.75 -6.06 16.47
C PHE A 25 12.65 -6.83 15.51
N ALA A 26 13.55 -6.07 14.90
CA ALA A 26 14.53 -6.48 13.91
C ALA A 26 15.29 -7.75 14.32
N THR A 27 15.15 -8.80 13.52
CA THR A 27 16.29 -9.67 13.23
C THR A 27 17.14 -8.93 12.20
N PRO A 28 18.48 -8.85 12.33
CA PRO A 28 19.35 -8.07 11.44
C PRO A 28 19.40 -8.47 9.96
N LYS A 29 18.48 -9.32 9.48
CA LYS A 29 18.61 -10.07 8.21
C LYS A 29 17.52 -9.80 7.16
N ASP A 30 16.52 -8.96 7.42
CA ASP A 30 15.46 -8.69 6.44
C ASP A 30 15.54 -7.28 5.83
N ASN A 31 15.92 -7.23 4.55
CA ASN A 31 16.08 -5.97 3.81
C ASN A 31 14.75 -5.23 3.47
N ASN A 32 13.59 -5.90 3.53
CA ASN A 32 12.28 -5.34 3.13
C ASN A 32 11.36 -4.90 4.30
N ARG A 33 11.79 -5.03 5.56
CA ARG A 33 10.95 -4.70 6.72
C ARG A 33 10.58 -3.23 6.87
N PRO A 34 11.45 -2.23 6.60
CA PRO A 34 11.03 -0.84 6.77
C PRO A 34 9.98 -0.41 5.74
N GLN A 35 9.96 -1.03 4.55
CA GLN A 35 8.99 -0.78 3.49
C GLN A 35 7.62 -1.34 3.87
N PHE A 36 7.57 -2.58 4.36
CA PHE A 36 6.35 -3.17 4.90
C PHE A 36 5.76 -2.33 6.06
N VAL A 37 6.61 -1.83 6.97
CA VAL A 37 6.14 -0.96 8.07
C VAL A 37 5.59 0.38 7.55
N CYS A 38 6.21 0.95 6.50
CA CYS A 38 5.69 2.14 5.83
C CYS A 38 4.30 1.89 5.24
N LEU A 39 4.11 0.75 4.56
CA LEU A 39 2.82 0.31 4.04
C LEU A 39 1.79 0.13 5.15
N LEU A 40 2.17 -0.53 6.25
CA LEU A 40 1.29 -0.73 7.40
C LEU A 40 0.78 0.60 7.96
N TYR A 41 1.66 1.59 8.14
CA TYR A 41 1.25 2.92 8.60
C TYR A 41 0.34 3.63 7.60
N ALA A 42 0.62 3.54 6.29
CA ALA A 42 -0.25 4.12 5.26
C ALA A 42 -1.65 3.47 5.27
N THR A 43 -1.72 2.16 5.43
CA THR A 43 -2.99 1.41 5.56
C THR A 43 -3.74 1.81 6.82
N CYS A 44 -3.06 1.94 7.97
CA CYS A 44 -3.68 2.42 9.21
C CYS A 44 -4.18 3.86 9.08
N ALA A 45 -3.45 4.72 8.36
CA ALA A 45 -3.88 6.09 8.10
C ALA A 45 -5.18 6.12 7.28
N LEU A 46 -5.28 5.33 6.21
CA LEU A 46 -6.51 5.20 5.44
C LEU A 46 -7.64 4.57 6.25
N GLY A 47 -7.35 3.51 7.01
CA GLY A 47 -8.33 2.82 7.84
C GLY A 47 -8.97 3.75 8.86
N ALA A 48 -8.15 4.54 9.58
CA ALA A 48 -8.64 5.53 10.52
C ALA A 48 -9.36 6.69 9.82
N LEU A 49 -8.98 7.04 8.59
CA LEU A 49 -9.67 8.09 7.82
C LEU A 49 -11.13 7.73 7.50
N TYR A 50 -11.42 6.46 7.20
CA TYR A 50 -12.79 5.99 6.89
C TYR A 50 -13.53 5.38 8.09
N GLU A 51 -12.88 5.25 9.25
CA GLU A 51 -13.54 4.82 10.47
C GLU A 51 -14.47 5.93 10.98
N ASP A 52 -15.78 5.71 10.82
CA ASP A 52 -16.83 6.60 11.28
C ASP A 52 -17.30 6.16 12.68
N GLY A 53 -17.19 7.02 13.69
CA GLY A 53 -17.73 6.74 15.04
C GLY A 53 -16.82 6.95 16.25
N HIS A 54 -15.58 7.41 16.09
CA HIS A 54 -14.70 7.76 17.21
C HIS A 54 -14.16 9.19 17.09
N ASP A 55 -14.33 10.00 18.14
CA ASP A 55 -13.86 11.40 18.20
C ASP A 55 -12.34 11.57 17.93
N ASP A 56 -11.53 10.54 18.22
CA ASP A 56 -10.08 10.59 18.04
C ASP A 56 -9.63 10.13 16.63
N SER A 57 -10.52 9.63 15.78
CA SER A 57 -10.17 8.92 14.54
C SER A 57 -9.32 9.76 13.57
N SER A 58 -9.71 11.02 13.36
CA SER A 58 -8.99 11.96 12.50
C SER A 58 -7.55 12.25 12.98
N ALA A 59 -7.36 12.34 14.30
CA ALA A 59 -6.05 12.60 14.87
C ALA A 59 -5.09 11.41 14.68
N TRP A 60 -5.60 10.19 14.85
CA TRP A 60 -4.85 8.97 14.57
C TRP A 60 -4.50 8.84 13.11
N ALA A 61 -5.45 9.12 12.22
CA ALA A 61 -5.26 9.09 10.78
C ALA A 61 -4.12 10.03 10.35
N SER A 62 -4.13 11.27 10.87
CA SER A 62 -3.09 12.27 10.62
C SER A 62 -1.72 11.87 11.17
N TRP A 63 -1.68 11.25 12.35
CA TRP A 63 -0.44 10.77 12.96
C TRP A 63 0.19 9.62 12.14
N TYR A 64 -0.60 8.61 11.79
CA TYR A 64 -0.14 7.50 10.95
C TYR A 64 0.34 7.98 9.57
N PHE A 65 -0.38 8.93 8.97
CA PHE A 65 0.02 9.56 7.71
C PHE A 65 1.40 10.22 7.81
N ALA A 66 1.63 11.02 8.87
CA ALA A 66 2.88 11.72 9.05
C ALA A 66 4.08 10.76 9.22
N GLU A 67 3.89 9.67 9.98
CA GLU A 67 4.93 8.66 10.17
C GLU A 67 5.25 7.91 8.86
N ALA A 68 4.22 7.46 8.15
CA ALA A 68 4.37 6.82 6.85
C ALA A 68 5.04 7.74 5.81
N GLN A 69 4.65 9.02 5.76
CA GLN A 69 5.25 9.98 4.84
C GLN A 69 6.74 10.22 5.15
N SER A 70 7.09 10.32 6.43
CA SER A 70 8.50 10.44 6.87
C SER A 70 9.32 9.20 6.52
N MET A 71 8.75 8.01 6.71
CA MET A 71 9.37 6.75 6.31
C MET A 71 9.56 6.66 4.81
N LEU A 72 8.53 6.95 4.02
CA LEU A 72 8.60 6.94 2.56
C LEU A 72 9.72 7.86 2.05
N GLY A 73 9.83 9.07 2.61
CA GLY A 73 10.90 10.01 2.27
C GLY A 73 12.31 9.48 2.49
N ARG A 74 12.53 8.69 3.56
CA ARG A 74 13.82 8.03 3.83
C ARG A 74 14.07 6.80 2.95
N LEU A 75 13.02 6.21 2.39
CA LEU A 75 13.06 4.96 1.63
C LEU A 75 13.00 5.17 0.11
N LEU A 76 13.03 6.41 -0.39
CA LEU A 76 12.95 6.73 -1.82
C LEU A 76 14.05 6.08 -2.68
N GLY A 77 15.19 5.72 -2.09
CA GLY A 77 16.27 4.99 -2.79
C GLY A 77 16.01 3.49 -2.95
N ALA A 78 14.98 2.94 -2.28
CA ALA A 78 14.54 1.57 -2.45
C ALA A 78 13.28 1.54 -3.33
N SER A 79 13.11 0.46 -4.08
CA SER A 79 11.90 0.24 -4.87
C SER A 79 11.44 -1.19 -4.69
N ASN A 80 10.24 -1.35 -4.17
CA ASN A 80 9.55 -2.63 -4.02
C ASN A 80 8.03 -2.40 -4.01
N LEU A 81 7.28 -3.49 -4.06
CA LEU A 81 5.82 -3.45 -4.14
C LEU A 81 5.21 -2.72 -2.94
N ASP A 82 5.73 -2.98 -1.73
CA ASP A 82 5.24 -2.35 -0.49
C ASP A 82 5.34 -0.82 -0.53
N LEU A 83 6.44 -0.26 -1.04
CA LEU A 83 6.60 1.20 -1.14
C LEU A 83 5.70 1.80 -2.21
N ALA A 84 5.50 1.11 -3.33
CA ALA A 84 4.56 1.55 -4.37
C ALA A 84 3.14 1.60 -3.80
N GLN A 85 2.73 0.55 -3.09
CA GLN A 85 1.45 0.47 -2.37
C GLN A 85 1.33 1.52 -1.25
N ALA A 86 2.39 1.76 -0.48
CA ALA A 86 2.39 2.77 0.57
C ALA A 86 2.21 4.17 -0.02
N ALA A 87 2.94 4.48 -1.11
CA ALA A 87 2.86 5.78 -1.77
C ALA A 87 1.48 6.07 -2.35
N ILE A 88 0.85 5.08 -3.01
CA ILE A 88 -0.51 5.26 -3.56
C ILE A 88 -1.56 5.43 -2.44
N LEU A 89 -1.45 4.70 -1.33
CA LEU A 89 -2.32 4.87 -0.17
C LEU A 89 -2.15 6.26 0.47
N LEU A 90 -0.92 6.75 0.62
CA LEU A 90 -0.69 8.11 1.10
C LEU A 90 -1.25 9.16 0.13
N GLY A 91 -1.17 8.90 -1.19
CA GLY A 91 -1.82 9.73 -2.21
C GLY A 91 -3.33 9.83 -2.00
N ALA A 92 -3.98 8.68 -1.82
CA ALA A 92 -5.41 8.60 -1.53
C ALA A 92 -5.78 9.35 -0.23
N TYR A 93 -5.01 9.17 0.84
CA TYR A 93 -5.21 9.93 2.07
C TYR A 93 -5.14 11.44 1.81
N ALA A 94 -4.14 11.89 1.05
CA ALA A 94 -3.95 13.30 0.74
C ALA A 94 -5.10 13.89 -0.10
N GLN A 95 -5.74 13.11 -0.98
CA GLN A 95 -6.95 13.54 -1.69
C GLN A 95 -8.10 13.79 -0.71
N HIS A 96 -8.35 12.84 0.18
CA HIS A 96 -9.39 12.98 1.21
C HIS A 96 -9.14 14.13 2.18
N ALA A 97 -7.87 14.37 2.52
CA ALA A 97 -7.46 15.51 3.34
C ALA A 97 -7.48 16.86 2.60
N MET A 98 -8.01 16.92 1.37
CA MET A 98 -8.09 18.11 0.51
C MET A 98 -6.72 18.75 0.24
N LYS A 99 -5.69 17.92 0.01
CA LYS A 99 -4.32 18.33 -0.34
C LYS A 99 -3.96 17.87 -1.76
N PRO A 100 -4.56 18.45 -2.82
CA PRO A 100 -4.47 17.93 -4.19
C PRO A 100 -3.03 17.91 -4.74
N ASN A 101 -2.21 18.93 -4.43
CA ASN A 101 -0.81 18.94 -4.86
C ASN A 101 0.02 17.82 -4.21
N LEU A 102 -0.26 17.52 -2.94
CA LEU A 102 0.44 16.45 -2.24
C LEU A 102 0.00 15.09 -2.78
N ALA A 103 -1.29 14.90 -3.01
CA ALA A 103 -1.83 13.70 -3.66
C ALA A 103 -1.17 13.45 -5.02
N TYR A 104 -1.13 14.47 -5.89
CA TYR A 104 -0.49 14.39 -7.20
C TYR A 104 0.98 13.96 -7.10
N ASN A 105 1.75 14.56 -6.18
CA ASN A 105 3.16 14.21 -6.00
C ASN A 105 3.36 12.79 -5.47
N LEU A 106 2.55 12.36 -4.49
CA LEU A 106 2.60 11.01 -3.95
C LEU A 106 2.22 9.96 -4.99
N ASN A 107 1.25 10.26 -5.85
CA ASN A 107 0.89 9.41 -6.97
C ASN A 107 2.04 9.26 -7.98
N GLY A 108 2.69 10.38 -8.32
CA GLY A 108 3.88 10.35 -9.18
C GLY A 108 5.05 9.60 -8.55
N ILE A 109 5.19 9.58 -7.22
CA ILE A 109 6.18 8.73 -6.53
C ILE A 109 5.79 7.26 -6.69
N ALA A 110 4.52 6.90 -6.46
CA ALA A 110 4.02 5.54 -6.63
C ALA A 110 4.26 5.02 -8.05
N ALA A 111 3.95 5.82 -9.08
CA ALA A 111 4.19 5.50 -10.48
C ALA A 111 5.68 5.20 -10.76
N ARG A 112 6.59 6.06 -10.30
CA ARG A 112 8.04 5.87 -10.50
C ARG A 112 8.58 4.63 -9.77
N LEU A 113 8.11 4.38 -8.54
CA LEU A 113 8.45 3.16 -7.80
C LEU A 113 7.97 1.92 -8.54
N ALA A 114 6.75 1.93 -9.07
CA ALA A 114 6.17 0.84 -9.84
C ALA A 114 6.94 0.59 -11.15
N TYR A 115 7.29 1.63 -11.91
CA TYR A 115 8.16 1.51 -13.08
C TYR A 115 9.52 0.91 -12.74
N SER A 116 10.13 1.31 -11.62
CA SER A 116 11.47 0.86 -11.22
C SER A 116 11.54 -0.64 -10.94
N ILE A 117 10.42 -1.27 -10.60
CA ILE A 117 10.31 -2.73 -10.39
C ILE A 117 9.57 -3.44 -11.54
N GLY A 118 9.27 -2.74 -12.63
CA GLY A 118 8.65 -3.31 -13.83
C GLY A 118 7.18 -3.68 -13.69
N LEU A 119 6.43 -3.02 -12.80
CA LEU A 119 5.00 -3.31 -12.60
C LEU A 119 4.17 -3.09 -13.86
N ASN A 120 4.59 -2.17 -14.74
CA ASN A 120 3.90 -1.81 -15.97
C ASN A 120 3.92 -2.89 -17.07
N VAL A 121 4.72 -3.95 -16.91
CA VAL A 121 4.88 -5.03 -17.90
C VAL A 121 4.60 -6.39 -17.26
N GLU A 122 3.52 -7.05 -17.68
CA GLU A 122 3.05 -8.32 -17.11
C GLU A 122 4.09 -9.45 -17.29
N SER A 123 4.85 -9.45 -18.39
CA SER A 123 5.89 -10.45 -18.62
C SER A 123 7.02 -10.42 -17.57
N LEU A 124 7.27 -9.26 -16.95
CA LEU A 124 8.29 -9.12 -15.91
C LEU A 124 7.84 -9.69 -14.56
N HIS A 125 6.52 -9.72 -14.29
CA HIS A 125 5.98 -10.12 -12.98
C HIS A 125 6.42 -11.51 -12.52
N ARG A 126 6.55 -12.46 -13.47
CA ARG A 126 7.00 -13.84 -13.20
C ARG A 126 8.41 -13.92 -12.60
N SER A 127 9.28 -12.97 -12.92
CA SER A 127 10.68 -12.97 -12.46
C SER A 127 10.88 -12.31 -11.10
N SER A 128 9.86 -11.61 -10.61
CA SER A 128 9.95 -10.66 -9.51
C SER A 128 9.58 -11.23 -8.14
N GLY A 129 8.96 -12.42 -8.10
CA GLY A 129 8.58 -13.10 -6.86
C GLY A 129 7.36 -12.55 -6.13
N PHE A 130 6.66 -11.54 -6.66
CA PHE A 130 5.37 -11.06 -6.13
C PHE A 130 4.17 -11.77 -6.78
N ASP A 131 3.01 -11.73 -6.09
CA ASP A 131 1.75 -12.23 -6.62
C ASP A 131 1.35 -11.40 -7.85
N GLN A 132 1.10 -12.07 -8.99
CA GLN A 132 0.80 -11.40 -10.26
C GLN A 132 -0.50 -10.59 -10.19
N GLU A 133 -1.51 -11.09 -9.47
CA GLU A 133 -2.78 -10.40 -9.35
C GLU A 133 -2.68 -9.22 -8.37
N GLU A 134 -1.79 -9.29 -7.38
CA GLU A 134 -1.46 -8.15 -6.52
C GLU A 134 -0.75 -7.05 -7.30
N ALA A 135 0.26 -7.40 -8.12
CA ALA A 135 0.98 -6.44 -8.97
C ALA A 135 0.05 -5.76 -9.98
N LYS A 136 -0.83 -6.54 -10.63
CA LYS A 136 -1.85 -6.01 -11.56
C LYS A 136 -2.80 -5.02 -10.88
N ARG A 137 -3.32 -5.39 -9.70
CA ARG A 137 -4.21 -4.50 -8.93
C ARG A 137 -3.50 -3.21 -8.53
N THR A 138 -2.27 -3.33 -8.04
CA THR A 138 -1.48 -2.17 -7.61
C THR A 138 -1.24 -1.21 -8.79
N TRP A 139 -0.81 -1.73 -9.94
CA TRP A 139 -0.60 -0.90 -11.13
C TRP A 139 -1.90 -0.27 -11.65
N ALA A 140 -2.98 -1.03 -11.72
CA ALA A 140 -4.28 -0.53 -12.18
C ALA A 140 -4.76 0.64 -11.32
N ILE A 141 -4.62 0.54 -9.98
CA ILE A 141 -4.99 1.63 -9.06
C ILE A 141 -4.11 2.86 -9.32
N ILE A 142 -2.79 2.70 -9.44
CA ILE A 142 -1.87 3.81 -9.72
C ILE A 142 -2.23 4.52 -11.03
N TYR A 143 -2.53 3.75 -12.08
CA TYR A 143 -2.91 4.30 -13.37
C TYR A 143 -4.24 5.08 -13.30
N ILE A 144 -5.27 4.50 -12.69
CA ILE A 144 -6.56 5.16 -12.53
C ILE A 144 -6.38 6.48 -11.76
N GLN A 145 -5.66 6.45 -10.64
CA GLN A 145 -5.44 7.62 -9.81
C GLN A 145 -4.63 8.71 -10.54
N GLU A 146 -3.67 8.32 -11.39
CA GLU A 146 -2.90 9.27 -12.20
C GLU A 146 -3.79 10.02 -13.18
N ILE A 147 -4.69 9.29 -13.87
CA ILE A 147 -5.62 9.89 -14.81
C ILE A 147 -6.60 10.82 -14.08
N GLU A 148 -7.20 10.35 -12.98
CA GLU A 148 -8.11 11.16 -12.16
C GLU A 148 -7.45 12.46 -11.68
N LEU A 149 -6.29 12.36 -11.04
CA LEU A 149 -5.56 13.53 -10.51
C LEU A 149 -5.07 14.48 -11.61
N SER A 150 -4.71 13.94 -12.78
CA SER A 150 -4.30 14.74 -13.94
C SER A 150 -5.47 15.53 -14.52
N LEU A 151 -6.64 14.89 -14.63
CA LEU A 151 -7.88 15.54 -15.09
C LEU A 151 -8.33 16.63 -14.10
N ASP A 152 -8.36 16.31 -12.81
CA ASP A 152 -8.77 17.25 -11.76
C ASP A 152 -7.87 18.49 -11.69
N ALA A 153 -6.55 18.31 -11.90
CA ALA A 153 -5.58 19.38 -11.85
C ALA A 153 -5.38 20.11 -13.20
N GLY A 154 -5.98 19.61 -14.29
CA GLY A 154 -5.72 20.10 -15.65
C GLY A 154 -4.27 19.90 -16.11
N ARG A 155 -3.58 18.88 -15.58
CA ARG A 155 -2.18 18.55 -15.87
C ARG A 155 -2.10 17.36 -16.84
N PRO A 156 -1.04 17.26 -17.65
CA PRO A 156 -0.81 16.06 -18.45
C PRO A 156 -0.47 14.87 -17.54
N SER A 157 -0.99 13.69 -17.90
CA SER A 157 -0.61 12.43 -17.25
C SER A 157 0.84 12.09 -17.58
N SER A 158 1.55 11.56 -16.59
CA SER A 158 2.92 11.06 -16.74
C SER A 158 3.00 9.60 -17.22
N ILE A 159 1.86 8.90 -17.29
CA ILE A 159 1.77 7.50 -17.73
C ILE A 159 1.09 7.46 -19.10
N HIS A 160 1.80 6.99 -20.12
CA HIS A 160 1.22 6.79 -21.44
C HIS A 160 0.76 5.34 -21.62
N ALA A 161 -0.35 5.15 -22.34
CA ALA A 161 -0.87 3.81 -22.64
C ALA A 161 0.13 2.92 -23.39
N ALA A 162 1.03 3.52 -24.18
CA ALA A 162 2.09 2.81 -24.89
C ALA A 162 3.18 2.23 -23.96
N ASP A 163 3.30 2.75 -22.74
CA ASP A 163 4.30 2.31 -21.75
C ASP A 163 3.79 1.12 -20.91
N MET A 164 2.59 0.63 -21.20
CA MET A 164 1.92 -0.43 -20.43
C MET A 164 1.66 -1.65 -21.29
N ASP A 165 2.07 -2.81 -20.77
CA ASP A 165 1.74 -4.12 -21.33
C ASP A 165 1.16 -4.98 -20.19
N MET A 166 -0.10 -4.69 -19.83
CA MET A 166 -0.78 -5.32 -18.70
C MET A 166 -2.24 -5.65 -19.03
N SER A 167 -2.64 -6.88 -18.76
CA SER A 167 -4.04 -7.31 -18.75
C SER A 167 -4.77 -6.84 -17.49
N TYR A 168 -6.08 -6.57 -17.59
CA TYR A 168 -6.91 -6.24 -16.43
C TYR A 168 -6.87 -7.33 -15.34
N PRO A 169 -6.95 -6.95 -14.04
CA PRO A 169 -7.02 -7.93 -12.95
C PRO A 169 -8.18 -8.91 -13.11
N SER A 170 -7.94 -10.19 -12.80
CA SER A 170 -8.96 -11.22 -12.92
C SER A 170 -10.02 -11.09 -11.81
N THR A 171 -11.29 -11.25 -12.18
CA THR A 171 -12.42 -11.33 -11.23
C THR A 171 -12.60 -12.74 -10.65
N LYS A 172 -11.90 -13.74 -11.19
CA LYS A 172 -12.01 -15.12 -10.71
C LYS A 172 -11.28 -15.25 -9.38
N LEU A 173 -12.04 -15.41 -8.30
CA LEU A 173 -11.51 -16.00 -7.07
C LEU A 173 -10.90 -17.35 -7.44
N SER A 174 -9.60 -17.55 -7.18
CA SER A 174 -9.02 -18.89 -7.26
C SER A 174 -9.93 -19.81 -6.45
N PRO A 175 -10.41 -20.95 -7.01
CA PRO A 175 -11.19 -21.87 -6.21
C PRO A 175 -10.33 -22.23 -5.00
N THR A 176 -10.82 -21.88 -3.82
CA THR A 176 -10.26 -22.34 -2.55
C THR A 176 -10.05 -23.83 -2.72
N LYS A 177 -8.81 -24.30 -2.66
CA LYS A 177 -8.53 -25.73 -2.59
C LYS A 177 -9.27 -26.23 -1.35
N SER A 178 -10.46 -26.79 -1.55
CA SER A 178 -11.23 -27.38 -0.46
C SER A 178 -10.41 -28.58 0.03
N PRO A 179 -10.21 -28.75 1.35
CA PRO A 179 -9.50 -29.90 1.90
C PRO A 179 -10.14 -31.26 1.54
N GLN A 180 -11.34 -31.25 0.97
CA GLN A 180 -12.10 -32.44 0.62
C GLN A 180 -11.69 -33.07 -0.73
N ALA A 181 -10.94 -32.36 -1.59
CA ALA A 181 -10.52 -32.90 -2.88
C ALA A 181 -9.31 -33.84 -2.81
N GLU A 182 -8.47 -33.75 -1.77
CA GLU A 182 -7.34 -34.67 -1.58
C GLU A 182 -7.77 -36.05 -1.04
N ILE A 183 -8.88 -36.13 -0.31
CA ILE A 183 -9.34 -37.40 0.28
C ILE A 183 -9.89 -38.35 -0.80
N VAL A 184 -10.54 -37.83 -1.84
CA VAL A 184 -11.10 -38.68 -2.92
C VAL A 184 -9.99 -39.21 -3.85
N SER A 185 -8.82 -38.56 -3.91
CA SER A 185 -7.66 -39.02 -4.67
C SER A 185 -6.87 -40.15 -3.97
N ILE A 186 -7.08 -40.37 -2.67
CA ILE A 186 -6.30 -41.34 -1.86
C ILE A 186 -7.07 -42.65 -1.63
N ILE A 187 -8.37 -42.69 -1.95
CA ILE A 187 -9.23 -43.88 -1.77
C ILE A 187 -9.62 -44.50 -3.14
N ALA A 188 -8.72 -44.44 -4.11
CA ALA A 188 -8.73 -45.30 -5.28
C ALA A 188 -7.84 -46.53 -5.03
#